data_AF-A0A350UC79-F1
#
_entry.id   AF-A0A350UC79-F1
#
_cell.length_a   1.000
_cell.length_b   1.000
_cell.length_c   1.000
_cell.angle_alpha   90.00
_cell.angle_beta   90.00
_cell.angle_gamma   90.00
#
_symmetry.space_group_name_H-M   'P 1'
#
loop_
_entity.id
_entity.type
_entity.pdbx_description
1 polymer ?
#
loop_
_entity_poly.entity_id
_entity_poly.type
_entity_poly.pdbx_seq_one_letter_code
_entity_poly.pdbx_strand_id
1 'polypeptide(L)'
;MAFCENCGKPVYRLDRTCANCGAPVTQFANGAAVSPQPPVRIGDDEPMQSAPYAVLSSWGFAGSMLLMALPIAGFIITILWASGGTVNLNRRNLARGYLLLMGIGLALYLVILVAIVAFGGSAYLLNNFFN
;
A
#
# COMPACT_ATOMS: atom_id res chain seq x y z
N MET A 1 0.22 -22.06 -11.83
CA MET A 1 -0.13 -20.92 -10.96
C MET A 1 0.18 -21.35 -9.54
N ALA A 2 1.10 -20.66 -8.87
CA ALA A 2 1.48 -20.96 -7.49
C ALA A 2 0.60 -20.15 -6.54
N PHE A 3 0.30 -20.71 -5.37
CA PHE A 3 -0.45 -20.04 -4.30
C PHE A 3 0.48 -19.82 -3.10
N CYS A 4 0.30 -18.70 -2.40
CA CYS A 4 1.06 -18.45 -1.18
C CYS A 4 0.60 -19.39 -0.07
N GLU A 5 1.53 -20.13 0.54
CA GLU A 5 1.22 -21.09 1.62
C GLU A 5 0.74 -20.42 2.91
N ASN A 6 1.07 -19.14 3.12
CA ASN A 6 0.67 -18.40 4.32
C ASN A 6 -0.74 -17.76 4.17
N CYS A 7 -1.06 -17.20 3.00
CA CYS A 7 -2.31 -16.45 2.80
C CYS A 7 -3.24 -16.99 1.70
N GLY A 8 -2.91 -18.11 1.07
CA GLY A 8 -3.75 -18.81 0.09
C GLY A 8 -3.99 -18.08 -1.24
N LYS A 9 -3.46 -16.86 -1.40
CA LYS A 9 -3.67 -16.05 -2.61
C LYS A 9 -2.69 -16.42 -3.73
N PRO A 10 -3.07 -16.29 -5.00
CA PRO A 10 -2.17 -16.58 -6.12
C PRO A 10 -0.96 -15.64 -6.10
N VAL A 11 0.21 -16.18 -6.46
CA VAL A 11 1.49 -15.46 -6.56
C VAL A 11 2.10 -15.65 -7.96
N TYR A 12 2.73 -14.61 -8.50
CA TYR A 12 3.33 -14.64 -9.84
C TYR A 12 4.74 -15.21 -9.82
N ARG A 13 5.14 -15.83 -10.93
CA ARG A 13 6.35 -16.65 -11.04
C ARG A 13 7.69 -15.90 -10.86
N LEU A 14 7.67 -14.57 -10.74
CA LEU A 14 8.85 -13.73 -10.53
C LEU A 14 8.87 -13.08 -9.13
N ASP A 15 7.84 -13.31 -8.32
CA ASP A 15 7.69 -12.66 -7.02
C ASP A 15 8.53 -13.41 -5.97
N ARG A 16 9.53 -12.75 -5.37
CA ARG A 16 10.29 -13.31 -4.22
C ARG A 16 9.51 -13.26 -2.91
N THR A 17 8.52 -12.37 -2.84
CA THR A 17 7.69 -12.11 -1.66
C THR A 17 6.25 -11.97 -2.09
N CYS A 18 5.32 -12.56 -1.33
CA CYS A 18 3.91 -12.49 -1.62
C CYS A 18 3.43 -11.04 -1.55
N ALA A 19 2.92 -10.52 -2.66
CA ALA A 19 2.37 -9.17 -2.73
C ALA A 19 1.14 -8.97 -1.83
N ASN A 20 0.59 -10.03 -1.23
CA ASN A 20 -0.57 -9.96 -0.38
C ASN A 20 -0.23 -9.94 1.12
N CYS A 21 0.50 -10.94 1.60
CA CYS A 21 0.81 -11.11 3.02
C CYS A 21 2.28 -10.82 3.37
N GLY A 22 3.13 -10.47 2.39
CA GLY A 22 4.56 -10.19 2.63
C GLY A 22 5.41 -11.42 2.91
N ALA A 23 4.81 -12.61 3.04
CA ALA A 23 5.53 -13.85 3.25
C ALA A 23 6.51 -14.13 2.09
N PRO A 24 7.76 -14.55 2.37
CA PRO A 24 8.64 -15.01 1.32
C PRO A 24 8.01 -16.21 0.62
N VAL A 25 8.01 -16.21 -0.71
CA VAL A 25 7.49 -17.33 -1.50
C VAL A 25 8.66 -18.07 -2.12
N THR A 26 8.88 -19.28 -1.63
CA THR A 26 9.83 -20.22 -2.22
C THR A 26 9.16 -20.88 -3.42
N GLN A 27 9.19 -20.21 -4.57
CA GLN A 27 8.79 -20.88 -5.80
C GLN A 27 9.87 -21.88 -6.19
N PHE A 28 9.51 -23.15 -6.24
CA PHE A 28 10.35 -24.17 -6.84
C PHE A 28 10.59 -23.78 -8.30
N ALA A 29 11.83 -23.38 -8.60
CA ALA A 29 12.31 -23.15 -9.95
C ALA A 29 12.39 -24.51 -10.68
N ASN A 30 11.25 -25.10 -11.00
CA ASN A 30 11.20 -26.15 -12.00
C ASN A 30 11.34 -25.45 -13.34
N GLY A 31 12.55 -25.56 -13.88
CA GLY A 31 12.97 -25.01 -15.16
C GLY A 31 11.92 -25.25 -16.24
N ALA A 32 11.31 -24.17 -16.70
CA ALA A 32 10.54 -24.15 -17.93
C ALA A 32 11.17 -23.06 -18.78
N ALA A 33 11.63 -23.47 -19.96
CA ALA A 33 12.37 -22.69 -20.92
C ALA A 33 11.81 -21.26 -21.09
N VAL A 34 12.73 -20.29 -21.18
CA VAL A 34 12.43 -18.95 -21.69
C VAL A 34 12.07 -19.11 -23.17
N SER A 35 10.77 -19.26 -23.46
CA SER A 35 10.28 -19.03 -24.81
C SER A 35 10.37 -17.52 -25.10
N PRO A 36 10.73 -17.10 -26.33
CA PRO A 36 10.68 -15.70 -26.71
C PRO A 36 9.23 -15.24 -26.56
N GLN A 37 8.95 -14.34 -25.60
CA GLN A 37 7.61 -13.76 -25.49
C GLN A 37 7.33 -12.94 -26.76
N PRO A 38 6.30 -13.28 -27.55
CA PRO A 38 5.90 -12.45 -28.67
C PRO A 38 5.44 -11.08 -28.14
N PRO A 39 5.63 -9.99 -28.91
CA PRO A 39 5.20 -8.66 -28.53
C PRO A 39 3.70 -8.70 -28.22
N VAL A 40 3.34 -8.30 -27.00
CA VAL A 40 1.95 -8.19 -26.56
C VAL A 40 1.25 -7.19 -27.48
N ARG A 41 0.49 -7.70 -28.44
CA ARG A 41 -0.50 -6.89 -29.16
C ARG A 41 -1.61 -6.61 -28.18
N ILE A 42 -1.80 -5.33 -27.85
CA ILE A 42 -2.98 -4.84 -27.15
C ILE A 42 -4.13 -5.04 -28.15
N GLY A 43 -4.78 -6.20 -28.06
CA GLY A 43 -6.03 -6.51 -28.77
C GLY A 43 -7.18 -6.06 -27.89
N ASP A 44 -8.12 -5.34 -28.47
CA ASP A 44 -9.13 -4.54 -27.79
C ASP A 44 -10.31 -5.33 -27.19
N ASP A 45 -10.19 -6.65 -26.99
CA ASP A 45 -11.35 -7.53 -26.75
C ASP A 45 -11.29 -8.44 -25.50
N GLU A 46 -10.43 -8.15 -24.52
CA GLU A 46 -10.54 -8.76 -23.19
C GLU A 46 -10.72 -7.64 -22.15
N PRO A 47 -11.70 -7.71 -21.22
CA PRO A 47 -11.74 -6.76 -20.11
C PRO A 47 -10.48 -6.98 -19.27
N MET A 48 -9.44 -6.21 -19.60
CA MET A 48 -8.11 -6.18 -18.98
C MET A 48 -8.16 -5.81 -17.49
N GLN A 49 -9.36 -5.67 -16.91
CA GLN A 49 -9.66 -5.46 -15.51
C GLN A 49 -9.21 -6.63 -14.60
N SER A 50 -9.00 -7.83 -15.16
CA SER A 50 -8.66 -9.05 -14.42
C SER A 50 -7.15 -9.30 -14.30
N ALA A 51 -6.31 -8.58 -15.05
CA ALA A 51 -4.87 -8.67 -14.92
C ALA A 51 -4.41 -7.99 -13.62
N PRO A 52 -3.61 -8.61 -12.75
CA PRO A 52 -3.18 -8.02 -11.47
C PRO A 52 -2.37 -6.72 -11.60
N TYR A 53 -1.82 -6.45 -12.78
CA TYR A 53 -1.14 -5.21 -13.15
C TYR A 53 -2.01 -4.26 -14.00
N ALA A 54 -3.33 -4.47 -14.03
CA ALA A 54 -4.25 -3.57 -14.70
C ALA A 54 -4.13 -2.15 -14.13
N VAL A 55 -4.03 -1.18 -15.04
CA VAL A 55 -4.03 0.24 -14.67
C VAL A 55 -5.40 0.57 -14.09
N LEU A 56 -5.41 1.28 -12.96
CA LEU A 56 -6.65 1.68 -12.32
C LEU A 56 -7.27 2.81 -13.14
N SER A 57 -8.55 2.67 -13.51
CA SER A 57 -9.26 3.74 -14.21
C SER A 57 -9.29 5.02 -13.36
N SER A 58 -9.36 6.18 -14.01
CA SER A 58 -9.39 7.48 -13.32
C SER A 58 -10.53 7.57 -12.30
N TRP A 59 -11.69 7.02 -12.63
CA TRP A 59 -12.83 6.94 -11.69
C TRP A 59 -12.57 5.97 -10.53
N GLY A 60 -11.92 4.84 -10.80
CA GLY A 60 -11.48 3.90 -9.77
C GLY A 60 -10.48 4.54 -8.81
N PHE A 61 -9.59 5.40 -9.30
CA PHE A 61 -8.68 6.19 -8.48
C PHE A 61 -9.42 7.24 -7.66
N ALA A 62 -10.28 8.04 -8.30
CA ALA A 62 -11.08 9.07 -7.62
C ALA A 62 -11.95 8.48 -6.51
N GLY A 63 -12.63 7.36 -6.77
CA GLY A 63 -13.40 6.65 -5.75
C GLY A 63 -12.52 6.13 -4.61
N SER A 64 -11.30 5.66 -4.90
CA SER A 64 -10.35 5.23 -3.85
C SER A 64 -9.99 6.40 -2.93
N MET A 65 -9.67 7.55 -3.50
CA MET A 65 -9.35 8.76 -2.74
C MET A 65 -10.54 9.24 -1.90
N LEU A 66 -11.77 9.20 -2.44
CA LEU A 66 -12.98 9.56 -1.71
C LEU A 66 -13.23 8.61 -0.52
N LEU A 67 -13.07 7.31 -0.72
CA LEU A 67 -13.18 6.32 0.35
C LEU A 67 -12.14 6.53 1.44
N MET A 68 -10.88 6.82 1.05
CA MET A 68 -9.78 7.10 1.97
C MET A 68 -9.94 8.41 2.73
N ALA A 69 -10.70 9.37 2.19
CA ALA A 69 -11.00 10.62 2.88
C ALA A 69 -11.91 10.43 4.10
N LEU A 70 -12.67 9.32 4.17
CA LEU A 70 -13.48 9.00 5.35
C LEU A 70 -12.59 8.49 6.48
N PRO A 71 -12.64 9.07 7.70
CA PRO A 71 -11.66 8.76 8.75
C PRO A 71 -11.72 7.31 9.23
N ILE A 72 -12.91 6.78 9.49
CA ILE A 72 -13.08 5.40 10.02
C ILE A 72 -13.16 4.39 8.87
N ALA A 73 -14.12 4.58 7.96
CA ALA A 73 -14.34 3.67 6.85
C ALA A 73 -13.12 3.61 5.92
N GLY A 74 -12.51 4.75 5.63
CA GLY A 74 -11.30 4.83 4.83
C GLY A 74 -10.15 4.09 5.49
N PHE A 75 -9.91 4.30 6.78
CA PHE A 75 -8.85 3.59 7.51
C PHE A 75 -9.01 2.07 7.52
N ILE A 76 -10.23 1.55 7.69
CA ILE A 76 -10.46 0.10 7.62
C ILE A 76 -10.18 -0.41 6.20
N ILE A 77 -10.67 0.30 5.19
CA ILE A 77 -10.56 -0.12 3.79
C ILE A 77 -9.10 -0.05 3.31
N THR A 78 -8.32 0.94 3.74
CA THR A 78 -6.88 1.00 3.44
C THR A 78 -6.14 -0.20 4.01
N ILE A 79 -6.43 -0.61 5.25
CA ILE A 79 -5.83 -1.81 5.84
C ILE A 79 -6.23 -3.07 5.07
N LEU A 80 -7.51 -3.21 4.73
CA LEU A 80 -8.00 -4.34 3.94
C LEU A 80 -7.30 -4.42 2.59
N TRP A 81 -7.16 -3.29 1.89
CA TRP A 81 -6.47 -3.23 0.60
C TRP A 81 -4.95 -3.42 0.72
N ALA A 82 -4.32 -2.93 1.78
CA ALA A 82 -2.90 -3.15 2.03
C ALA A 82 -2.58 -4.64 2.32
N SER A 83 -3.51 -5.33 3.00
CA SER A 83 -3.52 -6.78 3.24
C SER A 83 -4.02 -7.60 2.03
N GLY A 84 -4.32 -6.87 0.94
CA GLY A 84 -4.70 -7.32 -0.39
C GLY A 84 -6.11 -7.89 -0.54
N GLY A 85 -7.09 -7.26 0.09
CA GLY A 85 -8.52 -7.40 -0.21
C GLY A 85 -8.95 -6.92 -1.61
N THR A 86 -8.02 -6.61 -2.52
CA THR A 86 -8.27 -6.29 -3.93
C THR A 86 -7.38 -7.15 -4.81
N VAL A 87 -7.73 -7.44 -6.06
CA VAL A 87 -6.83 -8.17 -6.99
C VAL A 87 -5.80 -7.23 -7.62
N ASN A 88 -6.16 -5.96 -7.81
CA ASN A 88 -5.34 -4.96 -8.48
C ASN A 88 -4.15 -4.50 -7.63
N LEU A 89 -2.93 -4.82 -8.08
CA LEU A 89 -1.70 -4.50 -7.36
C LEU A 89 -1.49 -2.99 -7.20
N ASN A 90 -1.87 -2.20 -8.21
CA ASN A 90 -1.78 -0.74 -8.15
C ASN A 90 -2.59 -0.15 -6.96
N ARG A 91 -3.82 -0.64 -6.75
CA ARG A 91 -4.67 -0.20 -5.64
C ARG A 91 -4.10 -0.66 -4.27
N ARG A 92 -3.45 -1.83 -4.20
CA ARG A 92 -2.77 -2.28 -2.98
C ARG A 92 -1.56 -1.39 -2.64
N ASN A 93 -0.75 -1.03 -3.64
CA ASN A 93 0.40 -0.15 -3.45
C ASN A 93 -0.03 1.25 -3.01
N LEU A 94 -1.12 1.77 -3.58
CA LEU A 94 -1.74 3.01 -3.14
C LEU A 94 -2.14 2.95 -1.65
N ALA A 95 -2.80 1.86 -1.23
CA ALA A 95 -3.20 1.70 0.17
C ALA A 95 -2.00 1.60 1.14
N ARG A 96 -0.94 0.87 0.75
CA ARG A 96 0.30 0.78 1.53
C ARG A 96 1.02 2.13 1.63
N GLY A 97 1.15 2.84 0.52
CA GLY A 97 1.76 4.17 0.48
C GLY A 97 1.00 5.15 1.36
N TYR A 98 -0.33 5.13 1.32
CA TYR A 98 -1.17 5.99 2.17
C TYR A 98 -0.99 5.68 3.67
N LEU A 99 -0.94 4.40 4.07
CA LEU A 99 -0.68 4.01 5.46
C LEU A 99 0.71 4.46 5.93
N LEU A 100 1.73 4.33 5.08
CA LEU A 100 3.08 4.82 5.38
C LEU A 100 3.10 6.34 5.56
N LEU A 101 2.45 7.09 4.66
CA LEU A 101 2.37 8.55 4.77
C LEU A 101 1.61 9.01 6.02
N MET A 102 0.52 8.34 6.37
CA MET A 102 -0.19 8.55 7.64
C MET A 102 0.72 8.32 8.85
N GLY A 103 1.47 7.21 8.86
CA GLY A 103 2.40 6.88 9.93
C GLY A 103 3.53 7.91 10.07
N ILE A 104 4.11 8.34 8.94
CA ILE A 104 5.15 9.39 8.91
C ILE A 104 4.57 10.72 9.40
N GLY A 105 3.37 11.10 8.94
CA GLY A 105 2.70 12.33 9.38
C GLY A 105 2.44 12.34 10.89
N LEU A 106 2.00 11.21 11.44
CA LEU A 106 1.80 11.05 12.88
C LEU A 106 3.13 11.16 13.66
N ALA A 107 4.19 10.51 13.17
CA ALA A 107 5.51 10.59 13.81
C ALA A 107 6.04 12.03 13.82
N LEU A 108 5.96 12.74 12.68
CA LEU A 108 6.37 14.14 12.58
C LEU A 108 5.53 15.05 13.49
N TYR A 109 4.22 14.83 13.53
CA TYR A 109 3.33 15.56 14.44
C TYR A 109 3.75 15.40 15.90
N LEU A 110 4.02 14.17 16.35
CA LEU A 110 4.48 13.89 17.72
C LEU A 110 5.83 14.55 18.01
N VAL A 111 6.78 14.49 17.09
CA VAL A 111 8.10 15.14 17.24
C VAL A 111 7.94 16.65 17.39
N ILE A 112 7.12 17.28 16.56
CA ILE A 112 6.86 18.72 16.63
C ILE A 112 6.14 19.08 17.94
N LEU A 113 5.16 18.28 18.37
CA LEU A 113 4.45 18.49 19.64
C LEU A 113 5.44 18.47 20.82
N VAL A 114 6.30 17.45 20.89
CA VAL A 114 7.31 17.33 21.95
C VAL A 114 8.26 18.52 21.94
N ALA A 115 8.70 18.98 20.77
CA ALA A 115 9.53 20.18 20.65
C ALA A 115 8.79 21.41 21.20
N ILE A 116 7.54 21.65 20.80
CA ILE A 116 6.75 22.79 21.28
C ILE A 116 6.58 22.75 22.81
N VAL A 117 6.29 21.60 23.40
CA VAL A 117 6.14 21.48 24.86
C VAL A 117 7.47 21.74 25.58
N ALA A 118 8.58 21.21 25.05
CA ALA A 118 9.91 21.40 25.63
C ALA A 118 10.36 22.87 25.60
N PHE A 119 10.18 23.57 24.47
CA PHE A 119 10.59 24.97 24.31
C PHE A 119 9.56 25.98 24.85
N GLY A 120 8.27 25.70 24.71
CA GLY A 120 7.19 26.53 25.23
C GLY A 120 7.11 26.47 26.76
N GLY A 121 7.26 25.27 27.35
CA GLY A 121 7.30 25.07 28.79
C GLY A 121 8.39 25.90 29.48
N SER A 122 9.57 26.02 28.87
CA SER A 122 10.63 26.90 29.36
C SER A 122 10.27 28.39 29.33
N ALA A 123 9.50 28.86 28.33
CA ALA A 123 9.05 30.25 28.27
C ALA A 123 8.01 30.58 29.34
N TYR A 124 7.07 29.66 29.62
CA TYR A 124 6.11 29.83 30.72
C TYR A 124 6.79 29.85 32.09
N LEU A 125 7.81 29.01 32.31
CA LEU A 125 8.57 29.00 33.57
C LEU A 125 9.43 30.25 33.76
N LEU A 126 10.10 30.74 32.72
CA LEU A 126 10.86 32.00 32.80
C LEU A 126 9.95 33.20 33.06
N ASN A 127 8.77 33.26 32.42
CA ASN A 127 7.82 34.37 32.63
C ASN A 127 7.27 34.40 34.07
N ASN A 128 7.02 33.24 34.69
CA ASN A 128 6.64 33.14 36.11
C ASN A 128 7.80 33.37 37.09
N PHE A 129 9.06 33.30 36.63
CA PHE A 129 10.23 33.54 37.47
C PHE A 129 10.68 35.01 37.44
N PHE A 130 10.38 35.74 36.37
CA PHE A 130 10.74 37.15 36.18
C PHE A 130 9.61 38.14 36.52
N ASN A 131 8.45 37.66 36.94
CA ASN A 131 7.27 38.46 37.33
C ASN A 131 6.89 38.13 38.77
#